data_AF-S4UHT5-F1
#
_entry.id   AF-S4UHT5-F1
#
_cell.length_a   1.000
_cell.length_b   1.000
_cell.length_c   1.000
_cell.angle_alpha   90.00
_cell.angle_beta   90.00
_cell.angle_gamma   90.00
#
_symmetry.space_group_name_H-M   'P 1'
#
loop_
_entity.id
_entity.type
_entity.pdbx_description
1 polymer ?
#
loop_
_entity_poly.entity_id
_entity_poly.type
_entity_poly.pdbx_seq_one_letter_code
_entity_poly.pdbx_strand_id
1 'polypeptide(L)' 'GLCPALKKEIKLFLGPSLSEYINFVSQYANDPVILKNAQSLKNCVDAKLTEEDKANVQSLVDKIDNNISC' A
#
# COMPACT_ATOMS: atom_id res chain seq x y z
N GLY A 1 -14.39 10.16 -1.86
CA GLY A 1 -13.82 9.24 -0.84
C GLY A 1 -13.29 8.00 -1.52
N LEU A 2 -12.15 7.50 -1.06
CA LEU A 2 -11.42 6.37 -1.65
C LEU A 2 -12.19 5.06 -1.53
N CYS A 3 -12.07 4.21 -2.55
CA CYS A 3 -12.60 2.86 -2.54
C CYS A 3 -12.04 2.06 -1.34
N PRO A 4 -12.86 1.31 -0.59
CA PRO A 4 -12.39 0.50 0.54
C PRO A 4 -11.25 -0.48 0.18
N ALA A 5 -11.28 -1.05 -1.04
CA ALA A 5 -10.21 -1.92 -1.53
C ALA A 5 -8.88 -1.18 -1.67
N LEU A 6 -8.91 0.06 -2.17
CA LEU A 6 -7.72 0.92 -2.30
C LEU A 6 -7.17 1.31 -0.92
N LYS A 7 -8.04 1.63 0.04
CA LYS A 7 -7.61 1.89 1.43
C LYS A 7 -6.93 0.68 2.05
N LYS A 8 -7.47 -0.52 1.81
CA LYS A 8 -6.86 -1.78 2.26
C LYS A 8 -5.52 -2.04 1.58
N GLU A 9 -5.40 -1.78 0.28
CA GLU A 9 -4.15 -1.88 -0.46
C GLU A 9 -3.05 -1.00 0.16
N ILE A 10 -3.34 0.29 0.38
CA ILE A 10 -2.39 1.25 0.96
C ILE A 10 -1.95 0.78 2.35
N LYS A 11 -2.90 0.33 3.19
CA LYS A 11 -2.60 -0.19 4.52
C LYS A 11 -1.67 -1.41 4.47
N LEU A 12 -1.88 -2.34 3.53
CA LEU A 12 -1.02 -3.51 3.37
C LEU A 12 0.35 -3.14 2.78
N PHE A 13 0.37 -2.19 1.85
CA PHE A 13 1.60 -1.69 1.24
C PHE A 13 2.51 -0.98 2.24
N LEU A 14 1.94 -0.28 3.23
CA LEU A 14 2.69 0.36 4.32
C LEU A 14 2.92 -0.58 5.53
N GLY A 15 2.13 -1.65 5.65
CA GLY A 15 2.21 -2.59 6.78
C GLY A 15 3.44 -3.49 6.76
N PRO A 16 3.73 -4.25 7.83
CA PRO A 16 5.00 -4.97 7.97
C PRO A 16 5.11 -6.25 7.12
N SER A 17 4.01 -6.77 6.58
CA SER A 17 3.98 -8.09 5.93
C SER A 17 4.02 -7.98 4.40
N LEU A 18 5.14 -8.39 3.81
CA LEU A 18 5.28 -8.53 2.36
C LEU A 18 4.28 -9.54 1.79
N SER A 19 4.13 -10.71 2.42
CA SER A 19 3.27 -11.79 1.90
C SER A 19 1.80 -11.40 1.90
N GLU A 20 1.32 -10.69 2.92
CA GLU A 20 -0.06 -10.20 2.96
C GLU A 20 -0.33 -9.18 1.85
N TYR A 21 0.61 -8.28 1.57
CA TYR A 21 0.49 -7.34 0.45
C TYR A 21 0.45 -8.06 -0.90
N ILE A 22 1.37 -9.00 -1.15
CA ILE A 22 1.42 -9.73 -2.43
C ILE A 22 0.19 -10.62 -2.62
N ASN A 23 -0.27 -11.31 -1.58
CA ASN A 23 -1.50 -12.11 -1.62
C ASN A 23 -2.75 -11.25 -1.86
N PHE A 24 -2.74 -9.99 -1.45
CA PHE A 24 -3.83 -9.07 -1.75
C PHE A 24 -3.78 -8.63 -3.21
N VAL A 25 -2.62 -8.21 -3.73
CA VAL A 25 -2.45 -7.80 -5.13
C VAL A 25 -2.82 -8.92 -6.10
N SER A 26 -2.44 -10.17 -5.79
CA SER A 26 -2.73 -11.33 -6.66
C SER A 26 -4.22 -11.62 -6.83
N GLN A 27 -5.09 -11.13 -5.95
CA GLN A 27 -6.55 -11.26 -6.10
C GLN A 27 -7.09 -10.37 -7.22
N TYR A 28 -6.36 -9.32 -7.61
CA TYR A 28 -6.75 -8.37 -8.66
C TYR A 28 -5.92 -8.56 -9.94
N ALA A 29 -4.63 -8.86 -9.80
CA ALA A 29 -3.72 -9.07 -10.91
C ALA A 29 -2.73 -10.20 -10.58
N ASN A 30 -3.00 -11.40 -11.07
CA ASN A 30 -2.17 -12.58 -10.86
C ASN A 30 -1.14 -12.80 -12.00
N ASP A 31 -0.58 -11.71 -12.53
CA ASP A 31 0.48 -11.77 -13.52
C ASP A 31 1.86 -11.80 -12.81
N PRO A 32 2.77 -12.73 -13.16
CA PRO A 32 4.06 -12.86 -12.49
C PRO A 32 4.94 -11.61 -12.55
N VAL A 33 4.87 -10.83 -13.64
CA VAL A 33 5.65 -9.58 -13.80
C VAL A 33 5.09 -8.50 -12.89
N ILE A 34 3.75 -8.39 -12.80
CA ILE A 34 3.08 -7.45 -11.89
C ILE A 34 3.43 -7.78 -10.43
N LEU A 35 3.33 -9.05 -10.02
CA LEU A 35 3.61 -9.45 -8.64
C LEU A 35 5.09 -9.24 -8.27
N LYS A 36 6.01 -9.51 -9.19
CA LYS A 36 7.45 -9.23 -8.98
C LYS A 36 7.73 -7.74 -8.80
N ASN A 37 7.05 -6.89 -9.57
CA ASN A 37 7.18 -5.44 -9.43
C ASN A 37 6.58 -4.94 -8.12
N ALA A 38 5.40 -5.43 -7.73
CA ALA A 38 4.77 -5.11 -6.45
C ALA A 38 5.68 -5.49 -5.28
N GLN A 39 6.29 -6.68 -5.30
CA GLN A 39 7.26 -7.12 -4.29
C GLN A 39 8.49 -6.21 -4.25
N SER A 40 9.01 -5.82 -5.41
CA SER A 40 10.18 -4.93 -5.50
C SER A 40 9.90 -3.56 -4.89
N LEU A 41 8.73 -2.97 -5.18
CA LEU A 41 8.29 -1.69 -4.61
C LEU A 41 8.07 -1.80 -3.11
N LYS A 42 7.39 -2.86 -2.65
CA LYS A 42 7.13 -3.10 -1.23
C LYS A 42 8.42 -3.20 -0.42
N ASN A 43 9.37 -4.00 -0.89
CA ASN A 43 10.70 -4.13 -0.27
C ASN A 43 11.45 -2.80 -0.21
N CYS A 44 11.36 -1.97 -1.27
CA CYS A 44 11.98 -0.66 -1.31
C CYS A 44 11.39 0.28 -0.25
N VAL A 45 10.05 0.30 -0.13
CA VAL A 45 9.35 1.10 0.87
C VAL A 45 9.68 0.64 2.29
N ASP A 46 9.69 -0.67 2.55
CA ASP A 46 10.04 -1.19 3.88
C ASP A 46 11.48 -0.92 4.28
N ALA A 47 12.41 -0.90 3.32
CA ALA A 47 13.81 -0.61 3.59
C ALA A 47 14.10 0.89 3.76
N LYS A 48 13.28 1.77 3.16
CA LYS A 48 13.53 3.22 3.15
C LYS A 48 12.72 4.01 4.16
N LEU A 49 11.47 3.62 4.40
CA LEU A 49 10.58 4.36 5.28
C LEU A 49 10.68 3.82 6.70
N THR A 50 10.93 4.73 7.63
CA THR A 50 10.80 4.43 9.05
C THR A 50 9.33 4.22 9.42
N GLU A 51 9.08 3.69 10.62
CA GLU A 51 7.70 3.58 11.14
C GLU A 51 7.03 4.95 11.29
N GLU A 52 7.80 6.00 11.61
CA GLU A 52 7.31 7.38 11.63
C GLU A 52 6.90 7.84 10.23
N ASP A 53 7.72 7.59 9.21
CA ASP A 53 7.39 7.93 7.83
C ASP A 53 6.10 7.22 7.37
N LYS A 54 5.96 5.94 7.68
CA LYS A 54 4.75 5.15 7.35
C LYS A 54 3.51 5.71 8.03
N ALA A 55 3.60 6.11 9.30
CA ALA A 55 2.51 6.76 10.02
C ALA A 55 2.14 8.13 9.42
N ASN A 56 3.16 8.92 9.02
CA ASN A 56 2.96 10.21 8.37
C ASN A 56 2.30 10.06 6.99
N VAL A 57 2.69 9.06 6.20
CA VAL A 57 2.02 8.74 4.92
C VAL A 57 0.57 8.34 5.15
N GLN A 58 0.28 7.50 6.16
CA GLN A 58 -1.10 7.11 6.48
C GLN A 58 -1.95 8.33 6.86
N SER A 59 -1.41 9.23 7.68
CA SER A 59 -2.07 10.50 8.04
C SER A 59 -2.35 11.38 6.82
N LEU A 60 -1.42 11.43 5.85
CA LEU A 60 -1.63 12.14 4.60
C LEU A 60 -2.75 11.48 3.76
N VAL A 61 -2.78 10.15 3.66
CA VAL A 61 -3.84 9.43 2.95
C VAL A 61 -5.21 9.71 3.56
N ASP A 62 -5.31 9.75 4.90
CA ASP A 62 -6.56 10.07 5.58
C ASP A 62 -7.02 11.51 5.30
N LYS A 63 -6.09 12.47 5.17
CA LYS A 63 -6.41 13.84 4.75
C LYS A 63 -6.89 13.91 3.31
N ILE A 64 -6.32 13.10 2.41
CA ILE A 64 -6.75 13.01 1.02
C ILE A 64 -8.17 12.43 0.97
N ASP A 65 -8.43 11.32 1.64
CA ASP A 65 -9.72 10.64 1.65
C ASP A 65 -10.87 11.52 2.15
N ASN A 66 -10.59 12.38 3.14
CA ASN A 66 -11.56 13.32 3.72
C ASN A 66 -11.64 14.67 2.98
N ASN A 67 -10.86 14.89 1.92
CA ASN A 67 -10.91 16.14 1.16
C ASN A 67 -12.15 16.18 0.25
N ILE A 68 -12.76 17.36 0.09
CA ILE A 68 -13.91 17.56 -0.80
C ILE A 68 -13.62 17.24 -2.28
N SER A 69 -12.35 17.25 -2.67
CA SER A 69 -11.90 16.96 -4.04
C SER A 69 -11.66 15.46 -4.27
N CYS A 70 -11.82 14.62 -3.25
CA CYS A 70 -11.57 13.16 -3.30
C CYS A 70 -12.86 12.34 -3.38
#